data_AF-A0A0L8IEJ8-F1
#
_entry.id   AF-A0A0L8IEJ8-F1
#
_cell.length_a   1.000
_cell.length_b   1.000
_cell.length_c   1.000
_cell.angle_alpha   90.00
_cell.angle_beta   90.00
_cell.angle_gamma   90.00
#
_symmetry.space_group_name_H-M   'P 1'
#
loop_
_entity.id
_entity.type
_entity.pdbx_description
1 polymer ?
#
loop_
_entity_poly.entity_id
_entity_poly.type
_entity_poly.pdbx_seq_one_letter_code
_entity_poly.pdbx_strand_id
1 'polypeptide(L)'
;MIENRKKVYILITGGFFVYLIIYWKYFESSSILPSTEYLDAKSASDLEELYHGIGLDSSFDVEMKILYGCEVHSFDPFVPKSQIPYLLSLNYHAIGISGETGIVNGTQFMTLLDIRKHLNHTEKNISILKMDVENDEWNSLIKAMYDGELDHVKQLLVEFHSHFSAASKWNVHRNALNVVKKLMDFNFRIFSIGKNKACLYISDRDILLTKCYNVHMVKVS
;
A
#
# COMPACT_ATOMS: atom_id res chain seq x y z
N MET A 1 -11.72 -21.43 -27.93
CA MET A 1 -10.37 -20.81 -27.88
C MET A 1 -10.10 -20.41 -26.44
N ILE A 2 -8.85 -20.44 -25.97
CA ILE A 2 -8.52 -20.04 -24.59
C ILE A 2 -8.41 -18.52 -24.54
N GLU A 3 -9.25 -17.87 -23.74
CA GLU A 3 -9.14 -16.42 -23.51
C GLU A 3 -7.87 -16.12 -22.70
N ASN A 4 -6.99 -15.28 -23.26
CA ASN A 4 -5.82 -14.76 -22.54
C ASN A 4 -6.25 -13.69 -21.53
N ARG A 5 -6.82 -14.13 -20.39
CA ARG A 5 -7.07 -13.29 -19.23
C ARG A 5 -5.74 -12.80 -18.65
N LYS A 6 -5.36 -11.56 -19.00
CA LYS A 6 -4.20 -10.89 -18.41
C LYS A 6 -4.44 -10.74 -16.91
N LYS A 7 -3.56 -11.35 -16.11
CA LYS A 7 -3.63 -11.28 -14.64
C LYS A 7 -3.19 -9.90 -14.14
N VAL A 8 -3.81 -9.46 -13.06
CA VAL A 8 -3.48 -8.25 -12.31
C VAL A 8 -2.65 -8.67 -11.12
N TYR A 9 -1.52 -8.01 -10.87
CA TYR A 9 -0.65 -8.32 -9.73
C TYR A 9 -0.70 -7.18 -8.71
N ILE A 10 -0.94 -7.56 -7.47
CA ILE A 10 -1.16 -6.67 -6.33
C ILE A 10 -0.19 -7.10 -5.24
N LEU A 11 0.50 -6.13 -4.63
CA LEU A 11 1.32 -6.36 -3.46
C LEU A 11 0.86 -5.46 -2.32
N ILE A 12 0.50 -6.08 -1.22
CA ILE A 12 -0.12 -5.44 -0.06
C ILE A 12 0.71 -5.80 1.15
N THR A 13 1.38 -4.83 1.76
CA THR A 13 2.20 -5.07 2.95
C THR A 13 1.70 -4.22 4.09
N GLY A 14 1.36 -4.90 5.18
CA GLY A 14 0.69 -4.33 6.33
C GLY A 14 1.42 -4.56 7.65
N GLY A 15 1.29 -3.59 8.55
CA GLY A 15 1.54 -3.70 9.98
C GLY A 15 0.35 -3.09 10.68
N PHE A 16 -0.49 -3.93 11.30
CA PHE A 16 -1.83 -3.52 11.75
C PHE A 16 -2.62 -2.77 10.65
N PHE A 17 -2.73 -3.43 9.47
CA PHE A 17 -3.49 -3.11 8.22
C PHE A 17 -2.56 -2.77 7.02
N VAL A 18 -2.91 -2.75 5.70
CA VAL A 18 -4.12 -2.33 4.92
C VAL A 18 -4.14 -2.90 3.45
N TYR A 19 -5.29 -3.10 2.73
CA TYR A 19 -5.55 -3.77 1.37
C TYR A 19 -5.19 -3.05 0.00
N LEU A 20 -5.58 -3.57 -1.23
CA LEU A 20 -6.08 -2.88 -2.52
C LEU A 20 -5.32 -3.03 -3.94
N ILE A 21 -5.72 -2.91 -5.27
CA ILE A 21 -6.92 -2.89 -6.25
C ILE A 21 -6.60 -3.40 -7.72
N ILE A 22 -7.58 -3.38 -8.67
CA ILE A 22 -7.73 -3.90 -10.09
C ILE A 22 -6.81 -3.42 -11.25
N TYR A 23 -6.88 -4.16 -12.40
CA TYR A 23 -7.35 -3.59 -13.70
C TYR A 23 -8.01 -4.59 -14.71
N TRP A 24 -9.11 -4.20 -15.40
CA TRP A 24 -9.74 -4.93 -16.54
C TRP A 24 -9.92 -4.00 -17.77
N LYS A 25 -10.19 -4.52 -18.97
CA LYS A 25 -10.11 -3.76 -20.25
C LYS A 25 -11.46 -3.56 -20.93
N TYR A 26 -11.99 -2.33 -20.88
CA TYR A 26 -12.66 -1.66 -22.01
C TYR A 26 -12.79 -0.15 -21.74
N PHE A 27 -11.80 0.63 -22.19
CA PHE A 27 -11.99 2.04 -22.55
C PHE A 27 -10.83 2.45 -23.47
N GLU A 28 -11.15 2.99 -24.65
CA GLU A 28 -10.18 3.67 -25.51
C GLU A 28 -10.50 5.18 -25.42
N SER A 29 -9.47 6.03 -25.46
CA SER A 29 -9.58 7.51 -25.44
C SER A 29 -10.13 8.20 -24.16
N SER A 30 -9.71 7.78 -22.96
CA SER A 30 -9.62 8.70 -21.81
C SER A 30 -8.33 8.50 -21.02
N SER A 31 -7.60 9.59 -20.74
CA SER A 31 -6.36 9.59 -19.95
C SER A 31 -6.59 9.76 -18.44
N ILE A 32 -7.82 9.51 -18.01
CA ILE A 32 -8.30 9.55 -16.63
C ILE A 32 -9.17 8.29 -16.47
N LEU A 33 -9.20 7.72 -15.27
CA LEU A 33 -10.26 6.81 -14.84
C LEU A 33 -11.65 7.43 -15.12
N PRO A 34 -12.74 6.65 -15.17
CA PRO A 34 -14.07 7.23 -15.06
C PRO A 34 -14.10 8.14 -13.82
N SER A 35 -14.85 9.25 -13.93
CA SER A 35 -15.14 10.12 -12.80
C SER A 35 -15.71 9.30 -11.63
N THR A 36 -15.59 9.86 -10.42
CA THR A 36 -16.13 9.21 -9.20
C THR A 36 -17.62 8.92 -9.34
N GLU A 37 -18.33 9.53 -10.29
CA GLU A 37 -19.73 9.34 -10.66
C GLU A 37 -20.21 7.86 -10.78
N TYR A 38 -19.33 6.90 -11.08
CA TYR A 38 -19.68 5.45 -11.07
C TYR A 38 -19.40 4.72 -9.73
N LEU A 39 -18.84 5.43 -8.76
CA LEU A 39 -18.74 5.11 -7.33
C LEU A 39 -19.61 6.06 -6.47
N ASP A 40 -20.15 7.16 -7.03
CA ASP A 40 -20.97 8.20 -6.35
C ASP A 40 -22.39 7.72 -6.00
N ALA A 41 -22.50 6.51 -5.45
CA ALA A 41 -23.67 6.00 -4.74
C ALA A 41 -23.39 5.77 -3.23
N LYS A 42 -22.26 6.28 -2.72
CA LYS A 42 -21.83 6.20 -1.32
C LYS A 42 -20.84 7.35 -1.00
N SER A 43 -20.74 7.73 0.26
CA SER A 43 -20.17 9.02 0.70
C SER A 43 -18.67 8.95 0.98
N ALA A 44 -18.04 10.06 1.39
CA ALA A 44 -16.63 10.11 1.78
C ALA A 44 -16.24 9.16 2.93
N SER A 45 -17.24 8.58 3.62
CA SER A 45 -17.14 7.43 4.55
C SER A 45 -16.61 6.15 3.90
N ASP A 46 -16.89 5.93 2.62
CA ASP A 46 -16.66 4.64 1.96
C ASP A 46 -15.26 4.58 1.32
N LEU A 47 -14.64 5.76 1.14
CA LEU A 47 -13.19 5.89 1.02
C LEU A 47 -12.46 5.70 2.36
N GLU A 48 -13.17 5.60 3.48
CA GLU A 48 -12.59 5.44 4.82
C GLU A 48 -12.50 3.96 5.23
N GLU A 49 -13.46 3.12 4.80
CA GLU A 49 -13.39 1.65 4.92
C GLU A 49 -12.19 1.04 4.18
N LEU A 50 -11.66 1.79 3.20
CA LEU A 50 -10.45 1.54 2.41
C LEU A 50 -9.15 1.34 3.23
N TYR A 51 -9.20 1.70 4.52
CA TYR A 51 -8.05 1.78 5.42
C TYR A 51 -8.05 0.76 6.58
N HIS A 52 -8.88 -0.28 6.51
CA HIS A 52 -8.69 -1.49 7.34
C HIS A 52 -7.78 -2.51 6.63
N GLY A 53 -7.40 -3.58 7.32
CA GLY A 53 -6.48 -4.57 6.80
C GLY A 53 -6.55 -5.93 7.46
N ILE A 54 -5.65 -6.81 7.02
CA ILE A 54 -5.77 -8.29 7.02
C ILE A 54 -6.07 -8.91 8.40
N GLY A 55 -5.75 -8.24 9.50
CA GLY A 55 -6.01 -8.67 10.88
C GLY A 55 -7.34 -8.25 11.52
N LEU A 56 -8.10 -7.31 10.93
CA LEU A 56 -9.46 -6.96 11.40
C LEU A 56 -10.55 -7.32 10.39
N ASP A 57 -10.24 -7.21 9.11
CA ASP A 57 -11.13 -7.54 8.00
C ASP A 57 -10.28 -8.10 6.84
N SER A 58 -10.87 -8.70 5.82
CA SER A 58 -10.21 -8.93 4.54
C SER A 58 -11.13 -8.81 3.31
N SER A 59 -12.33 -8.26 3.52
CA SER A 59 -13.38 -8.03 2.52
C SER A 59 -12.79 -7.58 1.17
N PHE A 60 -11.93 -6.56 1.19
CA PHE A 60 -11.41 -5.93 -0.01
C PHE A 60 -10.46 -6.83 -0.80
N ASP A 61 -9.50 -7.47 -0.13
CA ASP A 61 -8.57 -8.43 -0.77
C ASP A 61 -9.33 -9.62 -1.37
N VAL A 62 -10.39 -10.05 -0.69
CA VAL A 62 -11.29 -11.12 -1.12
C VAL A 62 -12.12 -10.69 -2.33
N GLU A 63 -12.80 -9.55 -2.28
CA GLU A 63 -13.55 -8.97 -3.40
C GLU A 63 -12.67 -8.72 -4.61
N MET A 64 -11.43 -8.26 -4.40
CA MET A 64 -10.47 -8.05 -5.48
C MET A 64 -10.11 -9.33 -6.23
N LYS A 65 -10.07 -10.46 -5.52
CA LYS A 65 -9.87 -11.78 -6.13
C LYS A 65 -11.16 -12.38 -6.71
N ILE A 66 -12.30 -12.20 -6.04
CA ILE A 66 -13.58 -12.80 -6.42
C ILE A 66 -14.31 -12.03 -7.52
N LEU A 67 -14.58 -10.74 -7.31
CA LEU A 67 -15.36 -9.91 -8.24
C LEU A 67 -14.54 -9.56 -9.49
N TYR A 68 -13.24 -9.29 -9.32
CA TYR A 68 -12.38 -8.78 -10.37
C TYR A 68 -11.25 -9.73 -10.83
N GLY A 69 -11.13 -10.93 -10.23
CA GLY A 69 -10.20 -11.96 -10.70
C GLY A 69 -8.69 -11.64 -10.53
N CYS A 70 -8.33 -10.79 -9.57
CA CYS A 70 -6.93 -10.33 -9.41
C CYS A 70 -6.04 -11.33 -8.66
N GLU A 71 -4.74 -11.33 -8.94
CA GLU A 71 -3.71 -12.07 -8.20
C GLU A 71 -3.26 -11.23 -7.01
N VAL A 72 -4.08 -11.25 -5.96
CA VAL A 72 -3.91 -10.54 -4.68
C VAL A 72 -2.93 -11.28 -3.78
N HIS A 73 -1.84 -10.63 -3.35
CA HIS A 73 -0.90 -11.16 -2.36
C HIS A 73 -0.82 -10.23 -1.14
N SER A 74 -1.20 -10.79 0.01
CA SER A 74 -1.41 -10.08 1.27
C SER A 74 -0.30 -10.46 2.25
N PHE A 75 0.42 -9.47 2.78
CA PHE A 75 1.59 -9.66 3.64
C PHE A 75 1.36 -8.98 4.99
N ASP A 76 1.39 -9.75 6.07
CA ASP A 76 1.41 -9.23 7.44
C ASP A 76 2.32 -10.16 8.28
N PRO A 77 3.38 -9.65 8.92
CA PRO A 77 4.31 -10.46 9.71
C PRO A 77 3.81 -10.83 11.11
N PHE A 78 2.74 -10.20 11.60
CA PHE A 78 2.32 -10.25 13.01
C PHE A 78 0.96 -10.91 13.21
N VAL A 79 0.05 -10.85 12.23
CA VAL A 79 -1.28 -11.46 12.31
C VAL A 79 -1.21 -12.99 12.21
N PRO A 80 -1.69 -13.74 13.23
CA PRO A 80 -1.77 -15.20 13.17
C PRO A 80 -2.78 -15.66 12.11
N LYS A 81 -2.44 -16.69 11.33
CA LYS A 81 -3.32 -17.24 10.27
C LYS A 81 -4.74 -17.61 10.74
N SER A 82 -4.92 -17.97 12.00
CA SER A 82 -6.23 -18.28 12.59
C SER A 82 -7.14 -17.06 12.81
N GLN A 83 -6.61 -15.84 12.74
CA GLN A 83 -7.36 -14.59 12.94
C GLN A 83 -7.73 -13.90 11.61
N ILE A 84 -7.19 -14.36 10.48
CA ILE A 84 -7.37 -13.74 9.17
C ILE A 84 -8.74 -14.11 8.60
N PRO A 85 -9.65 -13.14 8.36
CA PRO A 85 -10.93 -13.43 7.72
C PRO A 85 -10.70 -14.02 6.33
N TYR A 86 -11.55 -14.97 5.94
CA TYR A 86 -11.55 -15.57 4.60
C TYR A 86 -10.21 -16.15 4.11
N LEU A 87 -9.26 -16.51 4.99
CA LEU A 87 -7.89 -16.92 4.64
C LEU A 87 -7.76 -17.92 3.47
N LEU A 88 -8.68 -18.90 3.36
CA LEU A 88 -8.69 -19.87 2.26
C LEU A 88 -8.84 -19.24 0.87
N SER A 89 -9.35 -18.02 0.81
CA SER A 89 -9.47 -17.20 -0.40
C SER A 89 -8.21 -16.39 -0.69
N LEU A 90 -7.27 -16.20 0.24
CA LEU A 90 -6.16 -15.23 0.12
C LEU A 90 -4.82 -15.90 -0.24
N ASN A 91 -3.95 -15.19 -0.97
CA ASN A 91 -2.54 -15.61 -1.10
C ASN A 91 -1.75 -14.91 0.02
N TYR A 92 -1.89 -15.41 1.26
CA TYR A 92 -1.33 -14.76 2.45
C TYR A 92 0.09 -15.22 2.83
N HIS A 93 0.94 -14.25 3.17
CA HIS A 93 2.36 -14.44 3.53
C HIS A 93 2.65 -13.83 4.90
N ALA A 94 3.26 -14.61 5.80
CA ALA A 94 3.66 -14.16 7.13
C ALA A 94 5.06 -13.51 7.09
N ILE A 95 5.19 -12.45 6.30
CA ILE A 95 6.45 -11.77 5.96
C ILE A 95 6.16 -10.26 5.93
N GLY A 96 7.02 -9.43 6.53
CA GLY A 96 6.94 -7.97 6.41
C GLY A 96 7.73 -7.43 5.23
N ILE A 97 7.34 -6.26 4.71
CA ILE A 97 8.28 -5.44 3.92
C ILE A 97 9.23 -4.71 4.89
N SER A 98 10.49 -4.54 4.50
CA SER A 98 11.35 -3.50 5.08
C SER A 98 12.38 -2.98 4.07
N GLY A 99 13.16 -1.97 4.45
CA GLY A 99 14.33 -1.51 3.71
C GLY A 99 15.43 -2.57 3.50
N GLU A 100 15.42 -3.68 4.25
CA GLU A 100 16.37 -4.79 4.15
C GLU A 100 15.67 -6.18 4.17
N THR A 101 16.39 -7.23 3.80
CA THR A 101 15.91 -8.62 3.84
C THR A 101 16.62 -9.38 4.96
N GLY A 102 15.86 -9.95 5.89
CA GLY A 102 16.43 -10.61 7.07
C GLY A 102 15.38 -11.19 8.03
N ILE A 103 15.82 -11.51 9.24
CA ILE A 103 14.96 -11.97 10.34
C ILE A 103 15.24 -11.08 11.55
N VAL A 104 14.19 -10.46 12.09
CA VAL A 104 14.26 -9.58 13.27
C VAL A 104 13.35 -10.17 14.34
N ASN A 105 13.89 -10.49 15.52
CA ASN A 105 13.14 -11.09 16.64
C ASN A 105 12.34 -12.37 16.30
N GLY A 106 12.80 -13.14 15.30
CA GLY A 106 12.13 -14.36 14.80
C GLY A 106 11.12 -14.09 13.66
N THR A 107 10.80 -12.83 13.37
CA THR A 107 9.91 -12.40 12.30
C THR A 107 10.69 -12.17 11.00
N GLN A 108 10.17 -12.64 9.87
CA GLN A 108 10.82 -12.49 8.56
C GLN A 108 10.44 -11.17 7.88
N PHE A 109 11.44 -10.45 7.35
CA PHE A 109 11.28 -9.25 6.54
C PHE A 109 12.00 -9.38 5.20
N MET A 110 11.47 -8.74 4.16
CA MET A 110 12.05 -8.73 2.82
C MET A 110 11.95 -7.35 2.17
N THR A 111 12.91 -7.05 1.29
CA THR A 111 12.79 -5.92 0.35
C THR A 111 11.72 -6.19 -0.71
N LEU A 112 11.15 -5.14 -1.32
CA LEU A 112 10.18 -5.26 -2.41
C LEU A 112 10.71 -6.13 -3.58
N LEU A 113 11.99 -5.95 -3.91
CA LEU A 113 12.71 -6.75 -4.91
C LEU A 113 12.74 -8.24 -4.53
N ASP A 114 13.07 -8.58 -3.28
CA ASP A 114 13.16 -9.96 -2.83
C ASP A 114 11.80 -10.63 -2.67
N ILE A 115 10.75 -9.88 -2.32
CA ILE A 115 9.37 -10.38 -2.38
C ILE A 115 8.97 -10.69 -3.82
N ARG A 116 9.27 -9.82 -4.79
CA ARG A 116 9.00 -10.12 -6.20
C ARG A 116 9.79 -11.33 -6.68
N LYS A 117 11.04 -11.54 -6.26
CA LYS A 117 11.77 -12.80 -6.53
C LYS A 117 11.06 -14.00 -5.90
N HIS A 118 10.67 -13.91 -4.62
CA HIS A 118 9.98 -14.97 -3.89
C HIS A 118 8.66 -15.41 -4.57
N LEU A 119 7.91 -14.45 -5.12
CA LEU A 119 6.69 -14.72 -5.88
C LEU A 119 6.92 -15.11 -7.35
N ASN A 120 8.15 -15.00 -7.89
CA ASN A 120 8.46 -15.08 -9.32
C ASN A 120 7.76 -13.97 -10.16
N HIS A 121 7.84 -12.73 -9.68
CA HIS A 121 7.12 -11.53 -10.13
C HIS A 121 8.04 -10.40 -10.66
N THR A 122 9.34 -10.64 -10.93
CA THR A 122 10.26 -9.61 -11.46
C THR A 122 9.83 -9.07 -12.82
N GLU A 123 9.27 -9.92 -13.69
CA GLU A 123 8.77 -9.54 -15.02
C GLU A 123 7.31 -9.04 -14.99
N LYS A 124 6.71 -8.93 -13.79
CA LYS A 124 5.29 -8.58 -13.60
C LYS A 124 5.15 -7.18 -13.00
N ASN A 125 4.46 -6.27 -13.70
CA ASN A 125 4.16 -4.95 -13.18
C ASN A 125 3.08 -4.99 -12.09
N ILE A 126 3.29 -4.22 -11.03
CA ILE A 126 2.42 -4.06 -9.87
C ILE A 126 1.37 -2.99 -10.18
N SER A 127 0.09 -3.34 -10.08
CA SER A 127 -1.03 -2.43 -10.41
C SER A 127 -1.41 -1.50 -9.26
N ILE A 128 -1.35 -2.01 -8.03
CA ILE A 128 -1.21 -1.23 -6.80
C ILE A 128 -0.13 -1.88 -5.93
N LEU A 129 0.78 -1.05 -5.42
CA LEU A 129 1.52 -1.31 -4.20
C LEU A 129 0.82 -0.56 -3.07
N LYS A 130 0.34 -1.28 -2.06
CA LYS A 130 -0.20 -0.68 -0.83
C LYS A 130 0.74 -0.98 0.32
N MET A 131 1.08 0.06 1.08
CA MET A 131 2.10 0.01 2.11
C MET A 131 1.64 0.74 3.37
N ASP A 132 1.50 -0.02 4.43
CA ASP A 132 1.55 0.46 5.80
C ASP A 132 2.48 -0.50 6.53
N VAL A 133 3.61 -0.03 7.04
CA VAL A 133 4.61 -0.91 7.67
C VAL A 133 5.20 -0.27 8.91
N GLU A 134 4.33 0.39 9.70
CA GLU A 134 4.62 0.85 11.06
C GLU A 134 5.94 1.65 11.17
N ASN A 135 6.06 2.70 10.36
CA ASN A 135 7.20 3.63 10.25
C ASN A 135 8.35 3.19 9.32
N ASP A 136 8.37 1.98 8.75
CA ASP A 136 9.41 1.60 7.79
C ASP A 136 9.07 1.96 6.32
N GLU A 137 7.97 2.65 6.06
CA GLU A 137 7.55 3.02 4.70
C GLU A 137 8.63 3.86 4.03
N TRP A 138 9.26 4.75 4.81
CA TRP A 138 10.35 5.63 4.37
C TRP A 138 11.57 4.85 3.88
N ASN A 139 12.01 3.81 4.61
CA ASN A 139 13.17 3.00 4.24
C ASN A 139 12.85 2.04 3.10
N SER A 140 11.68 1.39 3.19
CA SER A 140 11.14 0.48 2.18
C SER A 140 10.98 1.15 0.82
N LEU A 141 10.46 2.38 0.76
CA LEU A 141 10.34 3.15 -0.49
C LEU A 141 11.69 3.65 -1.00
N ILE A 142 12.62 4.06 -0.12
CA ILE A 142 14.01 4.39 -0.54
C ILE A 142 14.69 3.17 -1.18
N LYS A 143 14.52 1.98 -0.58
CA LYS A 143 15.05 0.73 -1.11
C LYS A 143 14.42 0.37 -2.45
N ALA A 144 13.10 0.47 -2.56
CA ALA A 144 12.36 0.25 -3.80
C ALA A 144 12.77 1.22 -4.92
N MET A 145 13.08 2.49 -4.61
CA MET A 145 13.65 3.42 -5.60
C MET A 145 15.05 3.00 -6.06
N TYR A 146 15.90 2.55 -5.13
CA TYR A 146 17.28 2.16 -5.41
C TYR A 146 17.35 0.87 -6.25
N ASP A 147 16.48 -0.09 -5.98
CA ASP A 147 16.41 -1.37 -6.69
C ASP A 147 15.66 -1.28 -8.05
N GLY A 148 15.14 -0.11 -8.44
CA GLY A 148 14.34 0.09 -9.66
C GLY A 148 12.89 -0.40 -9.56
N GLU A 149 12.47 -0.88 -8.39
CA GLU A 149 11.18 -1.52 -8.17
C GLU A 149 9.96 -0.61 -8.39
N LEU A 150 10.10 0.68 -8.07
CA LEU A 150 9.04 1.66 -8.33
C LEU A 150 8.82 1.95 -9.84
N ASP A 151 9.64 1.41 -10.75
CA ASP A 151 9.37 1.43 -12.19
C ASP A 151 8.37 0.39 -12.66
N HIS A 152 8.09 -0.61 -11.83
CA HIS A 152 7.03 -1.60 -12.06
C HIS A 152 5.70 -1.24 -11.40
N VAL A 153 5.66 -0.22 -10.52
CA VAL A 153 4.47 0.20 -9.75
C VAL A 153 3.70 1.29 -10.49
N LYS A 154 2.41 1.06 -10.77
CA LYS A 154 1.52 2.06 -11.41
C LYS A 154 0.88 3.05 -10.45
N GLN A 155 0.52 2.58 -9.26
CA GLN A 155 -0.18 3.32 -8.23
C GLN A 155 0.40 2.91 -6.88
N LEU A 156 0.58 3.90 -6.02
CA LEU A 156 1.22 3.77 -4.73
C LEU A 156 0.31 4.41 -3.68
N LEU A 157 -0.19 3.60 -2.77
CA LEU A 157 -1.11 4.00 -1.71
C LEU A 157 -0.40 3.72 -0.39
N VAL A 158 -0.11 4.76 0.39
CA VAL A 158 0.75 4.65 1.58
C VAL A 158 0.12 5.33 2.77
N GLU A 159 0.07 4.63 3.91
CA GLU A 159 -0.13 5.27 5.20
C GLU A 159 1.24 5.71 5.74
N PHE A 160 1.57 6.99 5.53
CA PHE A 160 2.85 7.53 5.98
C PHE A 160 2.82 7.77 7.49
N HIS A 161 3.43 6.85 8.22
CA HIS A 161 3.69 6.99 9.64
C HIS A 161 4.68 8.13 9.92
N SER A 162 4.20 9.12 10.68
CA SER A 162 4.88 10.38 10.97
C SER A 162 4.98 10.64 12.48
N HIS A 163 5.07 9.57 13.29
CA HIS A 163 5.23 9.64 14.75
C HIS A 163 6.66 10.06 15.14
N PHE A 164 7.07 11.23 14.68
CA PHE A 164 8.37 11.80 14.94
C PHE A 164 8.37 12.41 16.37
N SER A 165 9.10 11.78 17.30
CA SER A 165 9.13 12.20 18.71
C SER A 165 9.70 13.60 18.90
N ALA A 166 9.50 14.25 20.05
CA ALA A 166 10.08 15.57 20.31
C ALA A 166 11.63 15.61 20.29
N ALA A 167 12.29 14.45 20.41
CA ALA A 167 13.73 14.29 20.25
C ALA A 167 14.16 13.93 18.80
N SER A 168 13.20 13.70 17.90
CA SER A 168 13.48 13.46 16.49
C SER A 168 14.06 14.73 15.86
N LYS A 169 15.27 14.61 15.33
CA LYS A 169 16.02 15.75 14.80
C LYS A 169 15.42 16.16 13.46
N TRP A 170 15.58 17.42 13.08
CA TRP A 170 15.23 18.02 11.77
C TRP A 170 15.48 17.10 10.55
N ASN A 171 16.51 16.26 10.61
CA ASN A 171 16.83 15.24 9.62
C ASN A 171 15.68 14.26 9.31
N VAL A 172 14.79 13.94 10.26
CA VAL A 172 13.68 13.00 10.03
C VAL A 172 12.62 13.62 9.13
N HIS A 173 12.17 14.87 9.42
CA HIS A 173 11.30 15.62 8.52
C HIS A 173 11.97 15.87 7.15
N ARG A 174 13.28 16.16 7.12
CA ARG A 174 14.05 16.29 5.87
C ARG A 174 14.02 14.99 5.06
N ASN A 175 14.17 13.83 5.70
CA ASN A 175 14.13 12.53 5.03
C ASN A 175 12.73 12.25 4.47
N ALA A 176 11.67 12.49 5.24
CA ALA A 176 10.29 12.34 4.78
C ALA A 176 9.99 13.20 3.53
N LEU A 177 10.36 14.49 3.57
CA LEU A 177 10.24 15.40 2.42
C LEU A 177 11.08 14.94 1.22
N ASN A 178 12.25 14.35 1.45
CA ASN A 178 13.11 13.80 0.40
C ASN A 178 12.50 12.54 -0.26
N VAL A 179 11.82 11.67 0.51
CA VAL A 179 11.07 10.53 -0.05
C VAL A 179 9.90 11.01 -0.89
N VAL A 180 9.07 11.94 -0.38
CA VAL A 180 7.94 12.50 -1.14
C VAL A 180 8.42 13.19 -2.42
N LYS A 181 9.50 13.98 -2.36
CA LYS A 181 10.13 14.55 -3.56
C LYS A 181 10.59 13.46 -4.53
N LYS A 182 11.29 12.43 -4.07
CA LYS A 182 11.74 11.34 -4.94
C LYS A 182 10.58 10.60 -5.61
N LEU A 183 9.46 10.37 -4.91
CA LEU A 183 8.26 9.80 -5.53
C LEU A 183 7.75 10.69 -6.67
N MET A 184 7.75 12.02 -6.48
CA MET A 184 7.40 12.97 -7.53
C MET A 184 8.42 13.00 -8.69
N ASP A 185 9.71 12.83 -8.41
CA ASP A 185 10.76 12.71 -9.43
C ASP A 185 10.63 11.37 -10.21
N PHE A 186 10.16 10.30 -9.56
CA PHE A 186 9.68 9.05 -10.17
C PHE A 186 8.28 9.20 -10.82
N ASN A 187 7.85 10.41 -11.17
CA ASN A 187 6.56 10.70 -11.81
C ASN A 187 5.27 10.26 -11.07
N PHE A 188 5.32 9.93 -9.78
CA PHE A 188 4.11 9.81 -8.98
C PHE A 188 3.48 11.18 -8.74
N ARG A 189 2.16 11.27 -8.85
CA ARG A 189 1.36 12.48 -8.56
C ARG A 189 0.31 12.12 -7.53
N ILE A 190 0.23 12.92 -6.47
CA ILE A 190 -0.76 12.74 -5.41
C ILE A 190 -2.14 13.08 -5.97
N PHE A 191 -3.12 12.19 -5.77
CA PHE A 191 -4.53 12.43 -6.12
C PHE A 191 -5.47 12.42 -4.90
N SER A 192 -5.02 11.91 -3.75
CA SER A 192 -5.75 12.04 -2.48
C SER A 192 -4.79 12.11 -1.28
N ILE A 193 -5.17 12.88 -0.26
CA ILE A 193 -4.53 12.92 1.06
C ILE A 193 -5.62 12.91 2.14
N GLY A 194 -5.48 12.05 3.14
CA GLY A 194 -6.33 12.01 4.34
C GLY A 194 -5.50 11.93 5.62
N LYS A 195 -6.07 12.39 6.74
CA LYS A 195 -5.60 11.98 8.08
C LYS A 195 -6.23 10.61 8.38
N ASN A 196 -5.46 9.59 8.78
CA ASN A 196 -6.11 8.42 9.39
C ASN A 196 -6.73 8.84 10.73
N LYS A 197 -7.97 8.42 10.99
CA LYS A 197 -8.67 8.64 12.27
C LYS A 197 -8.02 7.88 13.42
N ALA A 198 -7.41 6.71 13.18
CA ALA A 198 -6.73 5.91 14.21
C ALA A 198 -5.53 6.64 14.85
N CYS A 199 -4.81 7.44 14.05
CA CYS A 199 -3.64 8.21 14.49
C CYS A 199 -3.95 9.59 15.09
N LEU A 200 -5.22 9.96 15.26
CA LEU A 200 -5.60 11.28 15.77
C LEU A 200 -5.19 11.47 17.23
N TYR A 201 -4.69 12.67 17.56
CA TYR A 201 -4.39 13.06 18.93
C TYR A 201 -4.59 14.55 19.14
N ILE A 202 -4.90 14.94 20.38
CA ILE A 202 -4.90 16.33 20.82
C ILE A 202 -3.50 16.65 21.33
N SER A 203 -2.96 17.79 20.90
CA SER A 203 -1.67 18.32 21.36
C SER A 203 -1.80 19.21 22.60
N ASP A 204 -0.69 19.52 23.26
CA ASP A 204 -0.59 20.42 24.44
C ASP A 204 -1.07 21.88 24.21
N ARG A 205 -1.71 22.15 23.07
CA ARG A 205 -2.30 23.44 22.65
C ARG A 205 -3.75 23.29 22.17
N ASP A 206 -4.40 22.19 22.52
CA ASP A 206 -5.76 21.80 22.12
C ASP A 206 -5.99 21.64 20.60
N ILE A 207 -4.91 21.51 19.80
CA ILE A 207 -5.00 21.31 18.35
C ILE A 207 -5.11 19.80 18.05
N LEU A 208 -6.12 19.42 17.25
CA LEU A 208 -6.33 18.07 16.74
C LEU A 208 -5.39 17.74 15.55
N LEU A 209 -4.35 16.98 15.85
CA LEU A 209 -3.32 16.53 14.92
C LEU A 209 -3.50 15.04 14.59
N THR A 210 -2.72 14.54 13.62
CA THR A 210 -2.57 13.09 13.36
C THR A 210 -1.09 12.72 13.41
N LYS A 211 -0.80 11.48 13.79
CA LYS A 211 0.52 10.84 13.69
C LYS A 211 0.77 10.13 12.36
N CYS A 212 -0.24 9.90 11.53
CA CYS A 212 -0.06 9.28 10.21
C CYS A 212 -1.04 9.85 9.16
N TYR A 213 -0.62 9.82 7.89
CA TYR A 213 -1.35 10.38 6.76
C TYR A 213 -1.46 9.37 5.63
N ASN A 214 -2.69 9.14 5.17
CA ASN A 214 -2.93 8.38 3.96
C ASN A 214 -2.66 9.26 2.74
N VAL A 215 -1.73 8.83 1.88
CA VAL A 215 -1.33 9.54 0.66
C VAL A 215 -1.43 8.58 -0.51
N HIS A 216 -2.30 8.92 -1.47
CA HIS A 216 -2.51 8.12 -2.66
C HIS A 216 -1.92 8.79 -3.88
N MET A 217 -1.11 8.04 -4.63
CA MET A 217 -0.38 8.52 -5.78
C MET A 217 -0.57 7.63 -7.00
N VAL A 218 -0.68 8.24 -8.17
CA VAL A 218 -0.69 7.55 -9.47
C VAL A 218 0.57 7.95 -10.24
N LYS A 219 1.22 7.00 -10.92
CA LYS A 219 2.36 7.28 -11.78
C LYS A 219 1.87 7.78 -13.12
N VAL A 220 2.20 9.02 -13.47
CA VAL A 220 1.84 9.61 -14.77
C VAL A 220 2.97 9.38 -15.78
N SER A 221 2.60 9.10 -17.03
CA SER A 221 3.53 8.89 -18.16
C SER A 221 3.43 10.04 -19.15
#